data_AF-A0A1Q9MSF8-F1
#
_entry.id   AF-A0A1Q9MSF8-F1
#
_cell.length_a   1.000
_cell.length_b   1.000
_cell.length_c   1.000
_cell.angle_alpha   90.00
_cell.angle_beta   90.00
_cell.angle_gamma   90.00
#
_symmetry.space_group_name_H-M   'P 1'
#
loop_
_entity.id
_entity.type
_entity.pdbx_description
1 polymer ?
#
loop_
_entity_poly.entity_id
_entity_poly.type
_entity_poly.pdbx_seq_one_letter_code
_entity_poly.pdbx_strand_id
1 'polypeptide(L)'
;MLRLMKHLGVTGVQDIHEFRRFSEIAISIFYPWPDFDYHFEQLSDSTLVAIVRWCAICENVKRGGVAKFYECGCIAMLSGWYEALGVDTEVTVDKSLKTGDDKCEFYFHVKSWEYSNREKPIIREDLD
;
A
#
# COMPACT_ATOMS: atom_id res chain seq x y z
N MET A 1 9.38 0.01 5.25
CA MET A 1 8.59 1.24 5.40
C MET A 1 9.17 2.20 6.43
N LEU A 2 9.60 1.73 7.61
CA LEU A 2 10.22 2.53 8.66
C LEU A 2 11.32 3.52 8.20
N ARG A 3 12.17 3.13 7.24
CA ARG A 3 13.18 4.05 6.67
C ARG A 3 12.56 5.23 5.92
N LEU A 4 11.53 4.98 5.09
CA LEU A 4 10.84 6.05 4.36
C LEU A 4 10.17 7.01 5.36
N MET A 5 9.47 6.45 6.34
CA MET A 5 8.86 7.22 7.44
C MET A 5 9.87 8.12 8.16
N LYS A 6 11.05 7.58 8.54
CA LYS A 6 12.14 8.36 9.14
C LYS A 6 12.58 9.54 8.26
N HIS A 7 12.74 9.32 6.95
CA HIS A 7 13.16 10.38 6.02
C HIS A 7 12.07 11.44 5.78
N LEU A 8 10.80 11.06 5.87
CA LEU A 8 9.66 11.98 5.73
C LEU A 8 9.28 12.67 7.05
N GLY A 9 9.92 12.31 8.18
CA GLY A 9 9.51 12.80 9.50
C GLY A 9 8.13 12.31 9.95
N VAL A 10 7.64 11.21 9.37
CA VAL A 10 6.31 10.65 9.64
C VAL A 10 6.42 9.61 10.75
N THR A 11 5.69 9.79 11.85
CA THR A 11 5.62 8.81 12.95
C THR A 11 4.33 8.00 12.96
N GLY A 12 3.36 8.39 12.15
CA GLY A 12 2.02 7.80 12.01
C GLY A 12 1.13 8.72 11.18
N VAL A 13 -0.14 8.37 11.03
CA VAL A 13 -1.17 9.19 10.35
C VAL A 13 -2.42 9.26 11.23
N GLN A 14 -3.12 10.38 11.19
CA GLN A 14 -4.26 10.66 12.09
C GLN A 14 -5.62 10.56 11.40
N ASP A 15 -5.64 10.65 10.07
CA ASP A 15 -6.86 10.63 9.29
C ASP A 15 -6.62 10.05 7.88
N ILE A 16 -7.73 9.91 7.15
CA ILE A 16 -7.75 9.35 5.80
C ILE A 16 -6.98 10.20 4.79
N HIS A 17 -6.85 11.51 5.02
CA HIS A 17 -6.13 12.40 4.12
C HIS A 17 -4.61 12.20 4.27
N GLU A 18 -4.12 12.12 5.51
CA GLU A 18 -2.73 11.79 5.80
C GLU A 18 -2.37 10.38 5.31
N PHE A 19 -3.27 9.41 5.54
CA PHE A 19 -3.11 8.03 5.08
C PHE A 19 -3.03 7.94 3.55
N ARG A 20 -3.95 8.60 2.85
CA ARG A 20 -3.93 8.71 1.39
C ARG A 20 -2.63 9.35 0.91
N ARG A 21 -2.26 10.50 1.47
CA ARG A 21 -1.05 11.24 1.06
C ARG A 21 0.21 10.41 1.25
N PHE A 22 0.33 9.72 2.38
CA PHE A 22 1.46 8.81 2.61
C PHE A 22 1.47 7.66 1.60
N SER A 23 0.30 7.07 1.33
CA SER A 23 0.16 5.98 0.37
C SER A 23 0.54 6.41 -1.04
N GLU A 24 0.11 7.61 -1.47
CA GLU A 24 0.50 8.22 -2.75
C GLU A 24 2.01 8.40 -2.85
N ILE A 25 2.66 8.94 -1.81
CA ILE A 25 4.12 9.09 -1.77
C ILE A 25 4.82 7.73 -1.84
N ALA A 26 4.40 6.77 -1.01
CA ALA A 26 5.01 5.45 -0.98
C ALA A 26 4.88 4.74 -2.34
N ILE A 27 3.68 4.72 -2.94
CA ILE A 27 3.50 4.11 -4.26
C ILE A 27 4.34 4.84 -5.32
N SER A 28 4.41 6.17 -5.32
CA SER A 28 5.22 6.90 -6.31
C SER A 28 6.71 6.54 -6.30
N ILE A 29 7.22 6.10 -5.14
CA ILE A 29 8.63 5.71 -4.95
C ILE A 29 8.84 4.23 -5.30
N PHE A 30 7.98 3.34 -4.80
CA PHE A 30 8.16 1.89 -4.96
C PHE A 30 7.58 1.34 -6.27
N TYR A 31 6.65 2.06 -6.88
CA TYR A 31 5.93 1.70 -8.10
C TYR A 31 5.81 2.93 -9.01
N PRO A 32 6.92 3.41 -9.57
CA PRO A 32 6.91 4.61 -10.39
C PRO A 32 6.27 4.37 -11.76
N TRP A 33 5.75 5.45 -12.35
CA TRP A 33 5.41 5.47 -13.77
C TRP A 33 6.68 5.25 -14.63
N PRO A 34 6.63 4.52 -15.76
CA PRO A 34 5.45 3.96 -16.44
C PRO A 34 5.07 2.53 -16.03
N ASP A 35 5.76 1.94 -15.05
CA ASP A 35 5.59 0.52 -14.71
C ASP A 35 4.33 0.26 -13.87
N PHE A 36 3.72 1.31 -13.35
CA PHE A 36 2.52 1.24 -12.52
C PHE A 36 1.64 2.47 -12.77
N ASP A 37 0.40 2.24 -13.21
CA ASP A 37 -0.61 3.30 -13.37
C ASP A 37 -1.67 3.12 -12.29
N TYR A 38 -1.77 4.11 -11.41
CA TYR A 38 -2.64 4.07 -10.25
C TYR A 38 -3.26 5.43 -9.95
N HIS A 39 -4.41 5.38 -9.28
CA HIS A 39 -4.98 6.53 -8.61
C HIS A 39 -5.71 6.11 -7.34
N PHE A 40 -5.91 7.06 -6.44
CA PHE A 40 -6.64 6.85 -5.19
C PHE A 40 -7.97 7.60 -5.19
N GLU A 41 -9.00 6.93 -4.68
CA GLU A 41 -10.33 7.49 -4.42
C GLU A 41 -10.67 7.33 -2.94
N GLN A 42 -11.02 8.44 -2.28
CA GLN A 42 -11.53 8.39 -0.91
C GLN A 42 -13.05 8.22 -0.98
N LEU A 43 -13.56 7.11 -0.43
CA LEU A 43 -15.00 6.83 -0.40
C LEU A 43 -15.66 7.33 0.88
N SER A 44 -14.92 7.38 1.99
CA SER A 44 -15.38 7.89 3.28
C SER A 44 -14.19 8.29 4.16
N ASP A 45 -14.45 8.73 5.38
CA ASP A 45 -13.42 9.04 6.38
C ASP A 45 -12.66 7.82 6.91
N SER A 46 -13.04 6.61 6.51
CA SER A 46 -12.39 5.35 6.90
C SER A 46 -12.12 4.41 5.73
N THR A 47 -12.41 4.82 4.49
CA THR A 47 -12.30 3.95 3.32
C THR A 47 -11.59 4.65 2.17
N LEU A 48 -10.44 4.08 1.80
CA LEU A 48 -9.63 4.49 0.66
C LEU A 48 -9.62 3.36 -0.37
N VAL A 49 -9.71 3.69 -1.66
CA VAL A 49 -9.58 2.73 -2.76
C VAL A 49 -8.36 3.08 -3.59
N ALA A 50 -7.47 2.11 -3.79
CA ALA A 50 -6.46 2.19 -4.85
C ALA A 50 -6.98 1.49 -6.10
N ILE A 51 -7.01 2.22 -7.20
CA ILE A 51 -7.33 1.69 -8.52
C ILE A 51 -6.05 1.60 -9.32
N VAL A 52 -5.69 0.39 -9.75
CA VAL A 52 -4.47 0.13 -10.54
C VAL A 52 -4.88 -0.35 -11.92
N ARG A 53 -4.59 0.43 -12.96
CA ARG A 53 -4.96 0.12 -14.35
C ARG A 53 -3.82 -0.57 -15.10
N TRP A 54 -2.58 -0.37 -14.66
CA TRP A 54 -1.41 -0.99 -15.25
C TRP A 54 -0.43 -1.45 -14.17
N CYS A 55 0.13 -2.65 -14.33
CA CYS A 55 1.14 -3.22 -13.45
C CYS A 55 2.10 -4.09 -14.27
N ALA A 56 3.33 -3.61 -14.46
CA ALA A 56 4.36 -4.29 -15.24
C ALA A 56 4.69 -5.69 -14.67
N ILE A 57 4.60 -5.89 -13.36
CA ILE A 57 4.84 -7.20 -12.73
C ILE A 57 3.78 -8.21 -13.21
N CYS A 58 2.50 -7.84 -13.17
CA CYS A 58 1.41 -8.70 -13.63
C CYS A 58 1.57 -9.02 -15.12
N GLU A 59 1.92 -8.02 -15.93
CA GLU A 59 2.15 -8.19 -17.36
C GLU A 59 3.32 -9.14 -17.65
N ASN A 60 4.45 -8.97 -16.97
CA ASN A 60 5.62 -9.83 -17.14
C ASN A 60 5.34 -11.27 -16.71
N VAL A 61 4.58 -11.47 -15.63
CA VAL A 61 4.11 -12.79 -15.18
C VAL A 61 3.22 -13.46 -16.22
N LYS A 62 2.30 -12.71 -16.84
CA LYS A 62 1.44 -13.21 -17.92
C LYS A 62 2.26 -13.59 -19.15
N ARG A 63 3.15 -12.70 -19.60
CA ARG A 63 4.06 -12.94 -20.74
C ARG A 63 4.97 -14.14 -20.51
N GLY A 64 5.43 -14.34 -19.28
CA GLY A 64 6.24 -15.50 -18.90
C GLY A 64 5.47 -16.82 -18.81
N GLY A 65 4.14 -16.83 -18.98
CA GLY A 65 3.32 -18.04 -18.90
C GLY A 65 3.22 -18.64 -17.49
N VAL A 66 3.57 -17.88 -16.45
CA VAL A 66 3.63 -18.34 -15.05
C VAL A 66 2.50 -17.78 -14.18
N ALA A 67 1.52 -17.09 -14.76
CA ALA A 67 0.41 -16.47 -14.04
C ALA A 67 -0.35 -17.43 -13.11
N LYS A 68 -0.48 -18.71 -13.49
CA LYS A 68 -1.14 -19.74 -12.69
C LYS A 68 -0.43 -20.07 -11.37
N PHE A 69 0.87 -19.79 -11.27
CA PHE A 69 1.70 -20.04 -10.10
C PHE A 69 2.04 -18.76 -9.32
N TYR A 70 1.67 -17.59 -9.86
CA TYR A 70 2.01 -16.31 -9.28
C TYR A 70 1.01 -15.89 -8.21
N GLU A 71 1.50 -15.48 -7.06
CA GLU A 71 0.71 -14.82 -6.01
C GLU A 71 1.10 -13.33 -5.96
N CYS A 72 0.10 -12.44 -5.98
CA CYS A 72 0.38 -11.01 -5.90
C CYS A 72 0.84 -10.65 -4.50
N GLY A 73 2.11 -10.26 -4.36
CA GLY A 73 2.66 -9.77 -3.09
C GLY A 73 2.15 -8.39 -2.68
N CYS A 74 1.32 -7.75 -3.50
CA CYS A 74 0.80 -6.40 -3.28
C CYS A 74 0.06 -6.25 -1.95
N ILE A 75 -0.84 -7.18 -1.61
CA ILE A 75 -1.62 -7.12 -0.37
C ILE A 75 -0.69 -7.20 0.85
N ALA A 76 0.19 -8.20 0.89
CA ALA A 76 1.15 -8.37 1.98
C ALA A 76 2.07 -7.15 2.15
N MET A 77 2.50 -6.55 1.03
CA MET A 77 3.31 -5.35 1.05
C MET A 77 2.57 -4.15 1.63
N LEU A 78 1.35 -3.89 1.16
CA LEU A 78 0.50 -2.78 1.62
C LEU A 78 0.17 -2.93 3.10
N SER A 79 -0.22 -4.14 3.55
CA SER A 79 -0.44 -4.44 4.96
C SER A 79 0.80 -4.12 5.80
N GLY A 80 2.00 -4.53 5.38
CA GLY A 80 3.24 -4.20 6.08
C GLY A 80 3.60 -2.71 6.09
N TRP A 81 3.09 -1.92 5.13
CA TRP A 81 3.26 -0.47 5.15
C TRP A 81 2.36 0.19 6.21
N TYR A 82 1.10 -0.23 6.26
CA TYR A 82 0.12 0.36 7.19
C TYR A 82 0.35 -0.11 8.63
N GLU A 83 0.82 -1.34 8.82
CA GLU A 83 1.29 -1.83 10.12
C GLU A 83 2.48 -1.00 10.64
N ALA A 84 3.33 -0.48 9.74
CA ALA A 84 4.44 0.40 10.11
C ALA A 84 3.98 1.82 10.44
N LEU A 85 2.91 2.31 9.79
CA LEU A 85 2.25 3.58 10.12
C LEU A 85 1.46 3.52 11.44
N GLY A 86 1.26 2.32 12.00
CA GLY A 86 0.44 2.14 13.19
C GLY A 86 -1.05 2.31 12.91
N VAL A 87 -1.51 1.93 11.72
CA VAL A 87 -2.93 1.96 11.33
C VAL A 87 -3.45 0.53 11.26
N ASP A 88 -4.58 0.25 11.92
CA ASP A 88 -5.28 -1.02 11.72
C ASP A 88 -6.13 -0.94 10.45
N THR A 89 -5.80 -1.77 9.46
CA THR A 89 -6.46 -1.76 8.16
C THR A 89 -6.91 -3.15 7.77
N GLU A 90 -8.15 -3.26 7.31
CA GLU A 90 -8.61 -4.39 6.52
C GLU A 90 -8.45 -4.08 5.04
N VAL A 91 -7.84 -5.02 4.30
CA VAL A 91 -7.58 -4.87 2.86
C VAL A 91 -8.37 -5.94 2.11
N THR A 92 -9.24 -5.52 1.20
CA THR A 92 -9.96 -6.41 0.30
C THR A 92 -9.68 -6.06 -1.15
N VAL A 93 -9.87 -7.03 -2.04
CA VAL A 93 -9.67 -6.86 -3.48
C VAL A 93 -10.93 -7.32 -4.20
N ASP A 94 -11.54 -6.42 -4.95
CA ASP A 94 -12.76 -6.73 -5.72
C ASP A 94 -12.43 -7.18 -7.15
N LYS A 95 -11.57 -6.40 -7.83
CA LYS A 95 -11.10 -6.69 -9.19
C LYS A 95 -9.61 -6.94 -9.21
N SER A 96 -9.14 -7.76 -10.15
CA SER A 96 -7.71 -8.01 -10.31
C SER A 96 -7.28 -8.20 -11.76
N LEU A 97 -6.27 -7.42 -12.16
CA LEU A 97 -5.56 -7.63 -13.43
C LEU A 97 -5.06 -9.08 -13.55
N LYS A 98 -4.72 -9.76 -12.44
CA LYS A 98 -4.27 -11.16 -12.45
C LYS A 98 -5.37 -12.11 -12.93
N THR A 99 -6.63 -11.88 -12.52
CA THR A 99 -7.78 -12.72 -12.86
C THR A 99 -8.40 -12.39 -14.23
N GLY A 100 -7.89 -11.35 -14.90
CA GLY A 100 -8.33 -10.96 -16.23
C GLY A 100 -9.22 -9.72 -16.26
N ASP A 101 -9.42 -9.06 -15.13
CA ASP A 101 -10.11 -7.76 -15.08
C ASP A 101 -9.28 -6.66 -15.75
N ASP A 102 -9.93 -5.52 -15.99
CA ASP A 102 -9.33 -4.32 -16.61
C ASP A 102 -8.52 -3.46 -15.63
N LYS A 103 -8.64 -3.73 -14.33
CA LYS A 103 -7.93 -3.04 -13.24
C LYS A 103 -7.89 -3.89 -11.98
N CYS A 104 -7.02 -3.53 -11.05
CA CYS A 104 -7.16 -3.94 -9.65
C CYS A 104 -7.90 -2.86 -8.86
N GLU A 105 -8.78 -3.27 -7.96
CA GLU A 105 -9.41 -2.39 -6.97
C GLU A 105 -9.11 -2.91 -5.57
N PHE A 106 -8.26 -2.18 -4.83
CA PHE A 106 -7.92 -2.49 -3.45
C PHE A 106 -8.69 -1.55 -2.53
N TYR A 107 -9.50 -2.10 -1.64
CA TYR A 107 -10.23 -1.34 -0.63
C TYR A 107 -9.49 -1.44 0.69
N PHE A 108 -9.10 -0.29 1.23
CA PHE A 108 -8.49 -0.16 2.54
C PHE A 108 -9.54 0.40 3.49
N HIS A 109 -10.04 -0.44 4.39
CA HIS A 109 -10.93 -0.04 5.45
C HIS A 109 -10.13 0.15 6.74
N VAL A 110 -10.02 1.40 7.19
CA VAL A 110 -9.32 1.77 8.42
C VAL A 110 -10.22 1.50 9.61
N LYS A 111 -9.79 0.58 10.47
CA LYS A 111 -10.49 0.22 11.71
C LYS A 111 -10.12 1.14 12.86
N SER A 112 -8.85 1.55 12.91
CA SER A 112 -8.37 2.55 13.86
C SER A 112 -7.15 3.30 13.31
N TRP A 113 -7.06 4.58 13.65
CA TRP A 113 -5.88 5.42 13.42
C TRP A 113 -4.78 5.20 14.46
N GLU A 114 -5.12 4.50 15.54
CA GLU A 114 -4.20 4.11 16.61
C GLU A 114 -4.11 2.60 16.67
N TYR A 115 -2.97 2.04 16.27
CA TYR A 115 -2.68 0.63 16.50
C TYR A 115 -2.16 0.43 17.93
N SER A 116 -3.04 -0.04 18.81
CA SER A 116 -2.72 -0.35 20.20
C SER A 116 -1.86 -1.61 20.29
N ASN A 117 -0.55 -1.50 20.09
CA ASN A 117 0.51 -2.35 20.69
C ASN A 117 1.83 -2.20 19.94
N ARG A 118 2.54 -1.09 20.14
CA ARG A 118 4.01 -1.11 20.15
C ARG A 118 4.51 -0.13 21.20
N GLU A 119 5.36 -0.62 22.11
CA GLU A 119 6.44 0.21 22.62
C GLU A 119 7.11 0.84 21.40
N LYS A 120 7.15 2.17 21.32
CA LYS A 120 7.73 2.91 20.20
C LYS A 120 9.06 2.24 19.81
N PRO A 121 9.28 1.88 18.54
CA PRO A 121 10.59 1.37 18.15
C PRO A 121 11.61 2.44 18.54
N ILE A 122 12.52 2.09 19.44
CA ILE A 122 13.67 2.92 19.78
C ILE A 122 14.47 3.01 18.48
N ILE A 123 14.30 4.10 17.76
CA ILE A 123 15.19 4.47 16.68
C ILE A 123 16.50 4.79 17.39
N ARG A 124 17.39 3.79 17.51
CA ARG A 124 18.76 4.05 17.94
C ARG A 124 19.35 5.01 16.92
N GLU A 125 19.70 6.20 17.38
CA GLU A 125 20.35 7.25 16.59
C GLU A 125 21.80 6.89 16.24
N ASP A 126 22.32 5.78 16.77
CA ASP A 126 23.74 5.44 16.69
C ASP A 126 24.02 4.35 15.66
N LEU A 127 24.00 4.68 14.37
CA LEU A 127 24.78 4.00 13.34
C LEU A 127 25.11 5.03 12.24
N ASP A 128 26.09 5.87 12.55
CA ASP A 128 26.98 6.50 11.57
C ASP A 128 27.90 5.44 10.94
#